data_AF-A0AAE4S3C2-F1
#
_entry.id   AF-A0AAE4S3C2-F1
#
_cell.length_a   1.000
_cell.length_b   1.000
_cell.length_c   1.000
_cell.angle_alpha   90.00
_cell.angle_beta   90.00
_cell.angle_gamma   90.00
#
_symmetry.space_group_name_H-M   'P 1'
#
loop_
_entity.id
_entity.type
_entity.pdbx_description
1 polymer ?
#
loop_
_entity_poly.entity_id
_entity_poly.type
_entity_poly.pdbx_seq_one_letter_code
_entity_poly.pdbx_strand_id
1 'polypeptide(L)'
;MNELERMRLLSSARKLKEREDTPAPFEDPYSDMTPDEKSKMIMELVASRERDAERIRRDEARIDALLSKVDELLSLQKAAIAAEKELDDYKQLVSNLLSKITALEERLKVRNKNLYGCKS
;
A
#
# COMPACT_ATOMS: atom_id res chain seq x y z
N MET A 1 2.51 57.61 -9.16
CA MET A 1 1.08 57.34 -8.84
C MET A 1 0.25 58.25 -9.69
N ASN A 2 -0.65 57.67 -10.50
CA ASN A 2 -1.56 58.45 -11.34
C ASN A 2 -2.72 59.01 -10.48
N GLU A 3 -3.28 60.16 -10.87
CA GLU A 3 -4.38 60.82 -10.15
C GLU A 3 -5.61 59.91 -10.02
N LEU A 4 -5.86 59.08 -11.04
CA LEU A 4 -6.89 58.05 -11.02
C LEU A 4 -6.68 57.01 -9.89
N GLU A 5 -5.44 56.57 -9.68
CA GLU A 5 -5.10 55.59 -8.64
C GLU A 5 -5.26 56.21 -7.25
N ARG A 6 -4.85 57.48 -7.10
CA ARG A 6 -5.03 58.25 -5.87
C ARG A 6 -6.51 58.39 -5.51
N MET A 7 -7.37 58.74 -6.47
CA MET A 7 -8.82 58.81 -6.26
C MET A 7 -9.43 57.45 -5.88
N ARG A 8 -8.97 56.36 -6.50
CA ARG A 8 -9.44 54.99 -6.18
C ARG A 8 -9.08 54.57 -4.76
N LEU A 9 -7.87 54.90 -4.29
CA LEU A 9 -7.48 54.60 -2.91
C LEU A 9 -8.27 55.45 -1.90
N LEU A 10 -8.41 56.75 -2.14
CA LEU A 10 -9.17 57.63 -1.25
C LEU A 10 -10.65 57.23 -1.17
N SER A 11 -11.25 56.82 -2.30
CA SER A 11 -12.63 56.32 -2.31
C SER A 11 -12.76 54.96 -1.59
N SER A 12 -11.78 54.08 -1.72
CA SER A 12 -11.77 52.80 -1.00
C SER A 12 -11.59 53.00 0.50
N ALA A 13 -10.71 53.91 0.93
CA ALA A 13 -10.51 54.25 2.33
C ALA A 13 -11.76 54.87 2.97
N ARG A 14 -12.49 55.72 2.23
CA ARG A 14 -13.80 56.25 2.68
C ARG A 14 -14.84 55.15 2.86
N LYS A 15 -14.97 54.23 1.89
CA LYS A 15 -15.88 53.08 2.01
C LYS A 15 -15.52 52.15 3.16
N LEU A 16 -14.23 51.98 3.45
CA LEU A 16 -13.77 51.20 4.59
C LEU A 16 -14.18 51.87 5.90
N LYS A 17 -13.91 53.18 6.03
CA LYS A 17 -14.32 53.97 7.19
C LYS A 17 -15.83 53.96 7.38
N GLU A 18 -16.62 54.07 6.30
CA GLU A 18 -18.09 53.95 6.36
C GLU A 18 -18.56 52.58 6.88
N ARG A 19 -17.84 51.51 6.54
CA ARG A 19 -18.14 50.16 7.06
C ARG A 19 -17.71 49.96 8.51
N GLU A 20 -16.69 50.68 8.96
CA GLU A 20 -16.26 50.68 10.37
C GLU A 20 -17.23 51.52 11.23
N ASP A 21 -17.62 52.69 10.72
CA ASP A 21 -18.55 53.61 11.38
C ASP A 21 -19.99 53.06 11.39
N THR A 22 -20.36 52.25 10.39
CA THR A 22 -21.67 51.57 10.32
C THR A 22 -21.47 50.14 9.80
N PRO A 23 -21.11 49.20 10.70
CA PRO A 23 -21.01 47.79 10.34
C PRO A 23 -22.34 47.28 9.85
N ALA A 24 -22.32 46.52 8.75
CA ALA A 24 -23.50 45.74 8.37
C ALA A 24 -23.82 44.74 9.49
N PRO A 25 -25.09 44.57 9.89
CA PRO A 25 -25.46 43.53 10.84
C PRO A 25 -24.99 42.17 10.35
N PHE A 26 -24.37 41.38 11.22
CA PHE A 26 -24.12 39.98 10.95
C PHE A 26 -25.44 39.22 11.10
N GLU A 27 -25.92 38.64 10.00
CA GLU A 27 -27.05 37.71 10.05
C GLU A 27 -26.53 36.35 10.53
N ASP A 28 -26.81 36.00 11.79
CA ASP A 28 -26.53 34.66 12.30
C ASP A 28 -27.49 33.67 11.61
N PRO A 29 -26.96 32.73 10.79
CA PRO A 29 -27.78 31.73 10.10
C PRO A 29 -28.53 30.79 11.05
N TYR A 30 -28.15 30.80 12.33
CA TYR A 30 -28.76 30.01 13.40
C TYR A 30 -29.44 30.89 14.45
N SER A 31 -29.81 32.12 14.10
CA SER A 31 -30.48 33.07 15.01
C SER A 31 -31.83 32.57 15.54
N ASP A 32 -32.48 31.67 14.79
CA ASP A 32 -33.73 30.98 15.15
C ASP A 32 -33.53 29.85 16.18
N MET A 33 -32.30 29.35 16.33
CA MET A 33 -31.98 28.27 17.26
C MET A 33 -31.65 28.78 18.66
N THR A 34 -32.18 28.08 19.66
CA THR A 34 -31.84 28.28 21.07
C THR A 34 -30.39 27.83 21.36
N PRO A 35 -29.75 28.36 22.42
CA PRO A 35 -28.43 27.89 22.85
C PRO A 35 -28.37 26.37 23.09
N ASP A 36 -29.45 25.77 23.58
CA ASP A 36 -29.54 24.33 23.82
C ASP A 36 -29.54 23.52 22.52
N GLU A 37 -30.27 23.97 21.50
CA GLU A 37 -30.29 23.32 20.17
C GLU A 37 -28.92 23.42 19.49
N LYS A 38 -28.27 24.59 19.56
CA LYS A 38 -26.89 24.78 19.07
C LYS A 38 -25.92 23.83 19.78
N SER A 39 -26.03 23.73 21.11
CA SER A 39 -25.20 22.84 21.93
C SER A 39 -25.42 21.37 21.59
N LYS A 40 -26.67 20.95 21.38
CA LYS A 40 -27.02 19.58 20.99
C LYS A 40 -26.44 19.21 19.63
N MET A 41 -26.56 20.10 18.64
CA MET A 41 -25.99 19.90 17.31
C MET A 41 -24.46 19.73 17.37
N ILE A 42 -23.77 20.53 18.19
CA ILE A 42 -22.32 20.41 18.39
C ILE A 42 -21.98 19.06 19.01
N MET A 43 -22.71 18.61 20.03
CA MET A 43 -22.47 17.30 20.66
C MET A 43 -22.67 16.15 19.67
N GLU A 44 -23.71 16.20 18.84
CA GLU A 44 -23.96 15.18 17.80
C GLU A 44 -22.84 15.16 16.75
N LEU A 45 -22.35 16.33 16.33
CA LEU A 45 -21.22 16.44 15.41
C LEU A 45 -19.93 15.84 16.00
N VAL A 46 -19.64 16.15 17.26
CA VAL A 46 -18.49 15.59 17.98
C VAL A 46 -18.61 14.06 18.08
N ALA A 47 -19.77 13.54 18.49
CA ALA A 47 -20.01 12.10 18.58
C ALA A 47 -19.93 11.39 17.21
N SER A 48 -20.32 12.07 16.11
CA SER A 48 -20.11 11.54 14.75
C SER A 48 -18.64 11.46 14.40
N ARG A 49 -17.88 12.53 14.68
CA ARG A 49 -16.45 12.60 14.41
C ARG A 49 -15.66 11.55 15.19
N GLU A 50 -16.03 11.30 16.44
CA GLU A 50 -15.41 10.26 17.27
C GLU A 50 -15.66 8.86 16.70
N ARG A 51 -16.87 8.56 16.22
CA ARG A 51 -17.19 7.30 15.55
C ARG A 51 -16.38 7.11 14.26
N ASP A 52 -16.22 8.17 13.48
CA ASP A 52 -15.42 8.15 12.26
C ASP A 52 -13.93 7.95 12.57
N ALA A 53 -13.39 8.65 13.56
CA ALA A 53 -12.01 8.47 14.02
C ALA A 53 -11.75 7.03 14.47
N GLU A 54 -12.70 6.42 15.18
CA GLU A 54 -12.59 5.04 15.62
C GLU A 54 -12.65 4.03 14.47
N ARG A 55 -13.47 4.31 13.44
CA ARG A 55 -13.48 3.51 12.21
C ARG A 55 -12.13 3.60 11.49
N ILE A 56 -11.59 4.82 11.34
CA ILE A 56 -10.29 5.06 10.69
C ILE A 56 -9.18 4.30 11.43
N ARG A 57 -9.11 4.41 12.77
CA ARG A 57 -8.12 3.68 13.58
C ARG A 57 -8.19 2.16 13.38
N ARG A 58 -9.40 1.60 13.32
CA ARG A 58 -9.60 0.16 13.07
C ARG A 58 -9.15 -0.24 11.66
N ASP A 59 -9.45 0.57 10.66
CA ASP A 59 -9.05 0.32 9.29
C ASP A 59 -7.53 0.45 9.11
N GLU A 60 -6.89 1.43 9.75
CA GLU A 60 -5.42 1.57 9.82
C GLU A 60 -4.77 0.32 10.40
N ALA A 61 -5.22 -0.14 11.58
CA ALA A 61 -4.69 -1.35 12.20
C ALA A 61 -4.88 -2.60 11.32
N ARG A 62 -6.00 -2.68 10.58
CA ARG A 62 -6.25 -3.77 9.63
C ARG A 62 -5.33 -3.69 8.42
N ILE A 63 -5.05 -2.50 7.91
CA ILE A 63 -4.11 -2.28 6.80
C ILE A 63 -2.71 -2.71 7.23
N ASP A 64 -2.24 -2.29 8.41
CA ASP A 64 -0.92 -2.66 8.91
C ASP A 64 -0.76 -4.20 9.04
N ALA A 65 -1.79 -4.87 9.56
CA ALA A 65 -1.80 -6.33 9.66
C ALA A 65 -1.77 -7.01 8.28
N LEU A 66 -2.48 -6.46 7.29
CA LEU A 66 -2.47 -6.98 5.92
C LEU A 66 -1.11 -6.76 5.24
N LEU A 67 -0.47 -5.61 5.45
CA LEU A 67 0.86 -5.31 4.93
C LEU A 67 1.91 -6.27 5.50
N SER A 68 1.90 -6.53 6.81
CA SER A 68 2.78 -7.52 7.44
C SER A 68 2.62 -8.91 6.81
N LYS A 69 1.37 -9.32 6.54
CA LYS A 69 1.09 -10.61 5.93
C LYS A 69 1.56 -10.69 4.47
N VAL A 70 1.50 -9.57 3.74
CA VAL A 70 2.06 -9.47 2.38
C VAL A 70 3.58 -9.64 2.42
N ASP A 71 4.28 -9.04 3.38
CA ASP A 71 5.73 -9.18 3.53
C ASP A 71 6.15 -10.62 3.87
N GLU A 72 5.40 -11.31 4.72
CA GLU A 72 5.58 -12.73 5.02
C GLU A 72 5.42 -13.59 3.75
N LEU A 73 4.33 -13.37 3.00
CA LEU A 73 4.07 -14.11 1.76
C LEU A 73 5.14 -13.86 0.70
N LEU A 74 5.63 -12.62 0.58
CA LEU A 74 6.71 -12.28 -0.34
C LEU A 74 8.01 -12.99 0.04
N SER A 75 8.29 -13.10 1.34
CA SER A 75 9.46 -13.83 1.85
C SER A 75 9.35 -15.33 1.56
N LEU A 76 8.17 -15.92 1.77
CA LEU A 76 7.90 -17.32 1.43
C LEU A 76 8.01 -17.58 -0.08
N GLN A 77 7.52 -16.66 -0.91
CA GLN A 77 7.62 -16.77 -2.36
C GLN A 77 9.08 -16.77 -2.82
N LYS A 78 9.93 -15.90 -2.27
CA LYS A 78 11.37 -15.89 -2.55
C LYS A 78 12.04 -17.20 -2.17
N ALA A 79 11.70 -17.75 -1.00
CA ALA A 79 12.22 -19.04 -0.56
C ALA A 79 11.75 -20.19 -1.48
N ALA A 80 10.49 -20.17 -1.92
CA ALA A 80 9.94 -21.17 -2.83
C ALA A 80 10.66 -21.15 -4.20
N ILE A 81 10.91 -19.96 -4.76
CA ILE A 81 11.66 -19.81 -6.02
C ILE A 81 13.09 -20.35 -5.87
N ALA A 82 13.75 -20.08 -4.74
CA ALA A 82 15.08 -20.62 -4.49
C ALA A 82 15.08 -22.16 -4.40
N ALA A 83 14.12 -22.73 -3.69
CA ALA A 83 13.96 -24.19 -3.57
C ALA A 83 13.63 -24.86 -4.92
N GLU A 84 12.83 -24.22 -5.76
CA GLU A 84 12.52 -24.70 -7.11
C GLU A 84 13.77 -24.75 -7.99
N LYS A 85 14.62 -23.71 -7.90
CA LYS A 85 15.91 -23.70 -8.61
C LYS A 85 16.82 -24.84 -8.14
N GLU A 86 16.95 -25.06 -6.83
CA GLU A 86 17.73 -26.18 -6.31
C GLU A 86 17.19 -27.54 -6.79
N LEU A 87 15.85 -27.69 -6.82
CA LEU A 87 15.22 -28.90 -7.32
C LEU A 87 15.58 -29.16 -8.79
N ASP A 88 15.60 -28.14 -9.63
CA ASP A 88 15.98 -28.28 -11.04
C ASP A 88 17.47 -28.62 -11.22
N ASP A 89 18.35 -28.02 -10.41
CA ASP A 89 19.77 -28.39 -10.37
C ASP A 89 19.96 -29.87 -9.99
N TYR A 90 19.20 -30.37 -9.00
CA TYR A 90 19.20 -31.79 -8.63
C TYR A 90 18.66 -32.69 -9.75
N LYS A 91 17.56 -32.32 -10.42
CA LYS A 91 17.03 -33.09 -11.58
C LYS A 91 18.07 -33.20 -12.69
N GLN A 92 18.81 -32.12 -12.97
CA GLN A 92 19.87 -32.13 -13.97
C GLN A 92 21.02 -33.05 -13.56
N LEU A 93 21.44 -33.00 -12.28
CA LEU A 93 22.46 -33.90 -11.75
C LEU A 93 22.04 -35.38 -11.85
N VAL A 94 20.82 -35.71 -11.44
CA VAL A 94 20.28 -37.07 -11.52
C VAL A 94 20.26 -37.56 -12.97
N SER A 95 19.81 -36.74 -13.92
CA SER A 95 19.80 -37.08 -15.35
C SER A 95 21.21 -37.37 -15.89
N ASN A 96 22.20 -36.57 -15.48
CA ASN A 96 23.60 -36.77 -15.84
C ASN A 96 24.17 -38.07 -15.25
N LEU A 97 23.85 -38.37 -13.99
CA LEU A 97 24.30 -39.60 -13.32
C LEU A 97 23.68 -40.84 -13.96
N LEU A 98 22.38 -40.83 -14.28
CA LEU A 98 21.72 -41.93 -14.97
C LEU A 98 22.37 -42.22 -16.32
N SER A 99 22.65 -41.17 -17.11
CA SER A 99 23.35 -41.30 -18.40
C SER A 99 24.74 -41.93 -18.24
N LYS A 100 25.49 -41.57 -17.19
CA LYS A 100 26.80 -42.18 -16.89
C LYS A 100 26.67 -43.64 -16.49
N ILE A 101 25.68 -43.99 -15.65
CA ILE A 101 25.41 -45.37 -15.24
C ILE A 101 25.12 -46.22 -16.48
N THR A 102 24.20 -45.80 -17.36
CA THR A 102 23.87 -46.52 -18.60
C THR A 102 25.09 -46.73 -19.49
N ALA A 103 25.95 -45.71 -19.65
CA ALA A 103 27.17 -45.84 -20.42
C ALA A 103 28.18 -46.83 -19.80
N LEU A 104 28.30 -46.85 -18.47
CA LEU A 104 29.16 -47.80 -17.76
C LEU A 104 28.61 -49.24 -17.84
N GLU A 105 27.30 -49.42 -17.71
CA GLU A 105 26.63 -50.71 -17.85
C GLU A 105 26.87 -51.31 -19.24
N GLU A 106 26.72 -50.52 -20.31
CA GLU A 106 26.97 -51.02 -21.67
C GLU A 106 28.46 -51.36 -21.89
N ARG A 107 29.39 -50.55 -21.35
CA ARG A 107 30.83 -50.90 -21.39
C ARG A 107 31.13 -52.19 -20.65
N LEU A 108 30.52 -52.42 -19.49
CA LEU A 108 30.68 -53.66 -18.72
C LEU A 108 30.11 -54.86 -19.49
N LYS A 109 28.94 -54.71 -20.13
CA LYS A 109 28.32 -55.75 -20.96
C LYS A 109 29.22 -56.15 -22.14
N VAL A 110 29.79 -55.18 -22.86
CA VAL A 110 30.75 -55.44 -23.95
C VAL A 110 32.01 -56.12 -23.41
N ARG A 111 32.58 -55.62 -22.31
CA ARG A 111 33.76 -56.23 -21.68
C ARG A 111 33.52 -57.68 -21.29
N ASN A 112 32.37 -57.97 -20.66
CA ASN A 112 32.02 -59.33 -20.22
C ASN A 112 31.85 -60.28 -21.41
N LYS A 113 31.25 -59.83 -22.53
CA LYS A 113 31.19 -60.62 -23.77
C LYS A 113 32.58 -60.97 -24.28
N ASN A 114 33.53 -60.03 -24.28
CA ASN A 114 34.89 -60.28 -24.76
C ASN A 114 35.71 -61.20 -23.84
N LEU A 115 35.51 -61.13 -22.53
CA LEU A 115 36.24 -61.95 -21.54
C LEU A 115 35.72 -63.38 -21.42
N TYR A 116 34.40 -63.58 -21.52
CA TYR A 116 33.75 -64.85 -21.22
C TYR A 116 33.03 -65.50 -22.42
N GLY A 117 32.81 -64.76 -23.51
CA GLY A 117 32.13 -65.27 -24.71
C GLY A 117 33.03 -66.04 -25.68
N CYS A 118 34.35 -66.07 -25.46
CA CYS A 118 35.32 -66.79 -26.28
C CYS A 118 35.74 -68.14 -25.66
N LYS A 119 34.80 -68.84 -25.02
CA LYS A 119 34.99 -70.23 -24.56
C LYS A 119 34.02 -71.16 -25.27
N SER A 120 34.31 -71.47 -26.53
CA SER A 120 33.89 -72.67 -27.26
C SER A 120 34.75 -72.78 -28.51
#